data_AF-A0A655UNH5-F1
#
_entry.id   AF-A0A655UNH5-F1
#
_cell.length_a   1.000
_cell.length_b   1.000
_cell.length_c   1.000
_cell.angle_alpha   90.00
_cell.angle_beta   90.00
_cell.angle_gamma   90.00
#
_symmetry.space_group_name_H-M   'P 1'
#
loop_
_entity.id
_entity.type
_entity.pdbx_description
1 polymer ?
#
loop_
_entity_poly.entity_id
_entity_poly.type
_entity_poly.pdbx_seq_one_letter_code
_entity_poly.pdbx_strand_id
1 'polypeptide(L)'
;MRWDSLGEFLALAASLEHLSVVTGNRKAQVLADALDKATGKFLDMNKSPSRRVGEIDNRGSHFYLATYWAQALAEQTADADLAAEFAPIAKALEEKEAQIVAELNGAQGKPGDLGGYYAPEFAKVAPLMRPSSTFNAIIDR
;
A
#
# COMPACT_ATOMS: atom_id res chain seq x y z
N MET A 1 -11.17 -7.20 -6.58
CA MET A 1 -11.12 -6.05 -7.51
C MET A 1 -9.85 -6.18 -8.37
N ARG A 2 -9.96 -6.25 -9.69
CA ARG A 2 -8.82 -6.50 -10.61
C ARG A 2 -8.17 -5.22 -11.19
N TRP A 3 -8.47 -4.07 -10.61
CA TRP A 3 -7.92 -2.78 -11.05
C TRP A 3 -6.45 -2.71 -10.64
N ASP A 4 -5.59 -2.31 -11.58
CA ASP A 4 -4.17 -2.12 -11.32
C ASP A 4 -3.89 -0.65 -10.97
N SER A 5 -3.44 -0.42 -9.73
CA SER A 5 -3.11 0.92 -9.22
C SER A 5 -1.67 1.35 -9.54
N LEU A 6 -0.92 0.63 -10.39
CA LEU A 6 0.44 1.01 -10.76
C LEU A 6 0.56 2.46 -11.24
N GLY A 7 -0.42 2.94 -12.03
CA GLY A 7 -0.45 4.33 -12.47
C GLY A 7 -0.60 5.35 -11.33
N GLU A 8 -1.32 4.98 -10.26
CA GLU A 8 -1.46 5.81 -9.05
C GLU A 8 -0.13 5.89 -8.29
N PHE A 9 0.61 4.78 -8.21
CA PHE A 9 1.90 4.71 -7.52
C PHE A 9 2.95 5.58 -8.23
N LEU A 10 3.03 5.46 -9.56
CA LEU A 10 3.92 6.26 -10.40
C LEU A 10 3.57 7.76 -10.33
N ALA A 11 2.27 8.09 -10.35
CA ALA A 11 1.83 9.48 -10.21
C ALA A 11 2.17 10.06 -8.82
N LEU A 12 2.05 9.25 -7.76
CA LEU A 12 2.37 9.68 -6.40
C LEU A 12 3.88 9.95 -6.21
N ALA A 13 4.75 9.09 -6.76
CA ALA A 13 6.19 9.30 -6.71
C ALA A 13 6.58 10.64 -7.37
N ALA A 14 6.10 10.86 -8.60
CA ALA A 14 6.31 12.12 -9.32
C ALA A 14 5.72 13.35 -8.57
N SER A 15 4.56 13.17 -7.91
CA SER A 15 3.95 14.23 -7.11
C SER A 15 4.79 14.61 -5.89
N LEU A 16 5.40 13.64 -5.21
CA LEU A 16 6.26 13.86 -4.04
C LEU A 16 7.59 14.49 -4.44
N GLU A 17 8.18 14.04 -5.56
CA GLU A 17 9.37 14.65 -6.14
C GLU A 17 9.12 16.12 -6.51
N HIS A 18 8.01 16.41 -7.20
CA HIS A 18 7.63 17.78 -7.51
C HIS A 18 7.48 18.63 -6.25
N LEU A 19 6.82 18.11 -5.20
CA LEU A 19 6.67 18.81 -3.92
C LEU A 19 8.03 19.13 -3.29
N SER A 20 8.98 18.18 -3.30
CA SER A 20 10.36 18.38 -2.85
C SER A 20 11.03 19.54 -3.59
N VAL A 21 10.96 19.55 -4.91
CA VAL A 21 11.60 20.58 -5.76
C VAL A 21 11.01 21.97 -5.51
N VAL A 22 9.68 22.10 -5.48
CA VAL A 22 9.04 23.43 -5.42
C VAL A 22 9.01 24.04 -4.02
N THR A 23 9.10 23.21 -2.98
CA THR A 23 9.05 23.69 -1.58
C THR A 23 10.38 23.55 -0.83
N GLY A 24 11.34 22.81 -1.38
CA GLY A 24 12.55 22.42 -0.67
C GLY A 24 12.34 21.34 0.40
N ASN A 25 11.19 20.63 0.38
CA ASN A 25 10.88 19.59 1.36
C ASN A 25 11.69 18.31 1.10
N ARG A 26 12.85 18.20 1.78
CA ARG A 26 13.73 17.03 1.68
C ARG A 26 13.07 15.71 2.09
N LYS A 27 12.15 15.72 3.06
CA LYS A 27 11.41 14.50 3.45
C LYS A 27 10.53 13.98 2.31
N ALA A 28 9.96 14.88 1.51
CA ALA A 28 9.21 14.49 0.31
C ALA A 28 10.09 13.79 -0.73
N GLN A 29 11.36 14.20 -0.87
CA GLN A 29 12.32 13.48 -1.74
C GLN A 29 12.54 12.05 -1.25
N VAL A 30 12.79 11.87 0.05
CA VAL A 30 13.03 10.54 0.63
C VAL A 30 11.81 9.64 0.44
N LEU A 31 10.60 10.18 0.60
CA LEU A 31 9.36 9.46 0.32
C LEU A 31 9.24 9.05 -1.15
N ALA A 32 9.56 9.95 -2.09
CA ALA A 32 9.54 9.67 -3.53
C ALA A 32 10.55 8.58 -3.91
N ASP A 33 11.81 8.73 -3.51
CA ASP A 33 12.89 7.78 -3.82
C ASP A 33 12.58 6.38 -3.26
N ALA A 34 12.01 6.31 -2.07
CA ALA A 34 11.60 5.05 -1.46
C ALA A 34 10.38 4.42 -2.17
N LEU A 35 9.45 5.24 -2.66
CA LEU A 35 8.27 4.77 -3.41
C LEU A 35 8.67 4.23 -4.78
N ASP A 36 9.65 4.83 -5.46
CA ASP A 36 10.20 4.31 -6.71
C ASP A 36 10.87 2.96 -6.51
N LYS A 37 11.68 2.81 -5.45
CA LYS A 37 12.26 1.50 -5.08
C LYS A 37 11.20 0.47 -4.75
N ALA A 38 10.15 0.86 -4.03
CA ALA A 38 9.03 -0.01 -3.68
C ALA A 38 8.27 -0.46 -4.93
N THR A 39 8.04 0.45 -5.88
CA THR A 39 7.38 0.15 -7.16
C THR A 39 8.23 -0.79 -8.02
N GLY A 40 9.54 -0.60 -8.05
CA GLY A 40 10.48 -1.53 -8.70
C GLY A 40 10.38 -2.94 -8.11
N LYS A 41 10.53 -3.07 -6.79
CA LYS A 41 10.39 -4.35 -6.08
C LYS A 41 9.01 -4.99 -6.27
N PHE A 42 7.96 -4.18 -6.30
CA PHE A 42 6.58 -4.62 -6.57
C PHE A 42 6.44 -5.29 -7.94
N LEU A 43 7.05 -4.69 -8.97
CA LEU A 43 7.08 -5.25 -10.32
C LEU A 43 7.95 -6.52 -10.39
N ASP A 44 9.15 -6.50 -9.80
CA ASP A 44 10.07 -7.64 -9.78
C ASP A 44 9.45 -8.87 -9.11
N MET A 45 8.69 -8.66 -8.02
CA MET A 45 8.01 -9.71 -7.26
C MET A 45 6.64 -10.08 -7.84
N ASN A 46 6.25 -9.49 -8.97
CA ASN A 46 4.98 -9.71 -9.67
C ASN A 46 3.76 -9.63 -8.73
N LYS A 47 3.69 -8.55 -7.94
CA LYS A 47 2.61 -8.33 -6.96
C LYS A 47 1.43 -7.53 -7.51
N SER A 48 1.30 -7.43 -8.84
CA SER A 48 0.12 -6.87 -9.50
C SER A 48 -1.13 -7.74 -9.27
N PRO A 49 -2.33 -7.14 -9.32
CA PRO A 49 -3.58 -7.87 -9.15
C PRO A 49 -3.76 -8.98 -10.19
N SER A 50 -4.09 -10.19 -9.72
CA SER A 50 -4.56 -11.26 -10.57
C SER A 50 -5.98 -11.00 -11.06
N ARG A 51 -6.36 -11.74 -12.10
CA ARG A 51 -7.72 -11.78 -12.66
C ARG A 51 -8.56 -12.93 -12.08
N ARG A 52 -8.00 -13.76 -11.20
CA ARG A 52 -8.68 -14.93 -10.61
C ARG A 52 -9.09 -14.65 -9.17
N VAL A 53 -10.27 -15.14 -8.79
CA VAL A 53 -10.76 -15.06 -7.40
C VAL A 53 -9.95 -16.00 -6.52
N GLY A 54 -9.60 -15.53 -5.32
CA GLY A 54 -8.76 -16.25 -4.36
C GLY A 54 -7.26 -15.99 -4.53
N GLU A 55 -6.86 -15.29 -5.59
CA GLU A 55 -5.50 -14.77 -5.78
C GLU A 55 -5.43 -13.29 -5.37
N ILE A 56 -4.21 -12.74 -5.35
CA ILE A 56 -3.98 -11.33 -5.02
C ILE A 56 -4.86 -10.42 -5.89
N ASP A 57 -5.52 -9.45 -5.25
CA ASP A 57 -6.31 -8.43 -5.94
C ASP A 57 -5.78 -7.02 -5.61
N ASN A 58 -6.45 -5.96 -6.05
CA ASN A 58 -6.03 -4.57 -5.81
C ASN A 58 -5.67 -4.26 -4.34
N ARG A 59 -6.39 -4.83 -3.37
CA ARG A 59 -6.13 -4.58 -1.94
C ARG A 59 -4.84 -5.26 -1.48
N GLY A 60 -4.59 -6.46 -2.01
CA GLY A 60 -3.34 -7.18 -1.78
C GLY A 60 -2.15 -6.49 -2.44
N SER A 61 -2.32 -5.90 -3.63
CA SER A 61 -1.25 -5.14 -4.28
C SER A 61 -0.88 -3.88 -3.49
N HIS A 62 -1.87 -3.21 -2.90
CA HIS A 62 -1.66 -2.08 -1.98
C HIS A 62 -0.91 -2.48 -0.71
N PHE A 63 -1.23 -3.64 -0.12
CA PHE A 63 -0.48 -4.19 1.01
C PHE A 63 1.01 -4.40 0.66
N TYR A 64 1.30 -5.05 -0.48
CA TYR A 64 2.69 -5.29 -0.87
C TYR A 64 3.46 -3.99 -1.17
N LEU A 65 2.82 -3.02 -1.82
CA LEU A 65 3.44 -1.70 -2.00
C LEU A 65 3.76 -1.04 -0.66
N ALA A 66 2.80 -1.03 0.28
CA ALA A 66 3.01 -0.45 1.60
C ALA A 66 4.17 -1.12 2.35
N THR A 67 4.26 -2.46 2.28
CA THR A 67 5.37 -3.23 2.86
C THR A 67 6.71 -2.86 2.24
N TYR A 68 6.81 -2.82 0.91
CA TYR A 68 8.07 -2.49 0.24
C TYR A 68 8.47 -1.03 0.43
N TRP A 69 7.51 -0.12 0.52
CA TRP A 69 7.77 1.28 0.80
C TRP A 69 8.25 1.51 2.23
N ALA A 70 7.60 0.88 3.21
CA ALA A 70 8.05 0.92 4.60
C ALA A 70 9.46 0.33 4.77
N GLN A 71 9.77 -0.79 4.09
CA GLN A 71 11.12 -1.36 4.07
C GLN A 71 12.15 -0.38 3.49
N ALA A 72 11.87 0.20 2.31
CA ALA A 72 12.77 1.16 1.68
C ALA A 72 12.98 2.43 2.54
N LEU A 73 11.94 2.88 3.25
CA LEU A 73 12.03 4.01 4.19
C LEU A 73 12.82 3.69 5.45
N ALA A 74 12.72 2.45 5.95
CA ALA A 74 13.49 1.98 7.09
C ALA A 74 14.99 1.76 6.76
N GLU A 75 15.29 1.37 5.51
CA GLU A 75 16.65 1.02 5.06
C GLU A 75 17.47 2.21 4.54
N GLN A 76 16.82 3.30 4.11
CA GLN A 76 17.52 4.48 3.58
C GLN A 76 18.32 5.21 4.68
N THR A 77 19.33 5.97 4.25
CA THR A 77 20.28 6.69 5.12
C THR A 77 20.25 8.21 4.94
N ALA A 78 19.32 8.72 4.13
CA ALA A 78 19.18 10.15 3.84
C ALA A 78 18.45 10.92 4.97
N ASP A 79 17.55 10.26 5.71
CA ASP A 79 16.82 10.83 6.85
C ASP A 79 16.67 9.78 7.96
N ALA A 80 17.43 9.95 9.05
CA ALA A 80 17.46 8.99 10.14
C ALA A 80 16.16 8.96 10.95
N ASP A 81 15.41 10.07 11.01
CA ASP A 81 14.14 10.14 11.73
C ASP A 81 13.08 9.32 11.00
N LEU A 82 12.99 9.46 9.67
CA LEU A 82 12.11 8.63 8.84
C LEU A 82 12.50 7.15 8.91
N ALA A 83 13.79 6.84 8.89
CA ALA A 83 14.23 5.45 9.03
C ALA A 83 13.78 4.84 10.37
N ALA A 84 13.95 5.58 11.47
CA ALA A 84 13.54 5.14 12.80
C ALA A 84 12.02 5.01 12.93
N GLU A 85 11.25 5.91 12.32
CA GLU A 85 9.79 5.91 12.32
C GLU A 85 9.23 4.69 11.55
N PHE A 86 9.79 4.38 10.38
CA PHE A 86 9.30 3.30 9.53
C PHE A 86 9.84 1.91 9.88
N ALA A 87 10.96 1.80 10.60
CA ALA A 87 11.51 0.53 11.05
C ALA A 87 10.49 -0.39 11.78
N PRO A 88 9.74 0.07 12.81
CA PRO A 88 8.74 -0.77 13.47
C PRO A 88 7.55 -1.10 12.55
N ILE A 89 7.21 -0.22 11.61
CA ILE A 89 6.11 -0.44 10.65
C ILE A 89 6.49 -1.53 9.65
N ALA A 90 7.68 -1.43 9.05
CA ALA A 90 8.22 -2.41 8.11
C ALA A 90 8.27 -3.80 8.75
N LYS A 91 8.79 -3.88 9.98
CA LYS A 91 8.83 -5.13 10.74
C LYS A 91 7.44 -5.71 10.99
N ALA A 92 6.48 -4.89 11.41
CA ALA A 92 5.12 -5.36 11.69
C ALA A 92 4.42 -5.88 10.41
N LEU A 93 4.60 -5.22 9.27
CA LEU A 93 4.04 -5.65 7.99
C LEU A 93 4.64 -6.98 7.52
N GLU A 94 5.95 -7.15 7.68
CA GLU A 94 6.65 -8.40 7.36
C GLU A 94 6.22 -9.56 8.26
N GLU A 95 6.23 -9.37 9.59
CA GLU A 95 5.83 -10.41 10.55
C GLU A 95 4.36 -10.84 10.40
N LYS A 96 3.50 -9.95 9.88
CA LYS A 96 2.06 -10.18 9.70
C LYS A 96 1.65 -10.49 8.27
N GLU A 97 2.58 -10.64 7.34
CA GLU A 97 2.28 -10.84 5.91
C GLU A 97 1.27 -11.98 5.68
N ALA A 98 1.56 -13.18 6.19
CA ALA A 98 0.70 -14.35 5.97
C ALA A 98 -0.72 -14.14 6.52
N GLN A 99 -0.85 -13.47 7.68
CA GLN A 99 -2.13 -13.17 8.29
C GLN A 99 -2.92 -12.14 7.47
N ILE A 100 -2.27 -11.04 7.06
CA ILE A 100 -2.89 -9.98 6.26
C ILE A 100 -3.36 -10.53 4.92
N VAL A 101 -2.52 -11.29 4.21
CA VAL A 101 -2.89 -11.90 2.93
C VAL A 101 -4.08 -12.85 3.08
N ALA A 102 -4.12 -13.65 4.16
CA ALA A 102 -5.24 -14.53 4.45
C ALA A 102 -6.55 -13.74 4.70
N GLU A 103 -6.49 -12.65 5.47
CA GLU A 103 -7.65 -11.77 5.72
C GLU A 103 -8.16 -11.12 4.42
N LEU A 104 -7.26 -10.60 3.58
CA LEU A 104 -7.60 -9.98 2.30
C LEU A 104 -8.21 -10.97 1.31
N ASN A 105 -7.63 -12.16 1.18
CA ASN A 105 -8.14 -13.21 0.29
C ASN A 105 -9.43 -13.84 0.82
N GLY A 106 -9.57 -13.98 2.14
CA GLY A 106 -10.79 -14.50 2.79
C GLY A 106 -12.02 -13.61 2.61
N ALA A 107 -11.83 -12.34 2.26
CA ALA A 107 -12.90 -11.41 1.90
C ALA A 107 -13.41 -11.57 0.45
N GLN A 108 -12.77 -12.42 -0.37
CA GLN A 108 -13.14 -12.63 -1.76
C GLN A 108 -14.24 -13.69 -1.92
N GLY A 109 -14.81 -13.80 -3.13
CA GLY A 109 -15.81 -14.81 -3.48
C GLY A 109 -17.21 -14.57 -2.91
N LYS A 110 -17.43 -13.45 -2.22
CA LYS A 110 -18.72 -13.05 -1.65
C LYS A 110 -19.23 -11.78 -2.33
N PRO A 111 -20.54 -11.64 -2.58
CA PRO A 111 -21.12 -10.37 -3.02
C PRO A 111 -20.86 -9.27 -1.98
N GLY A 112 -20.47 -8.08 -2.43
CA GLY A 112 -20.35 -6.89 -1.59
C GLY A 112 -21.51 -5.92 -1.84
N ASP A 113 -22.14 -5.41 -0.78
CA ASP A 113 -23.11 -4.32 -0.88
C ASP A 113 -22.37 -2.97 -0.79
N LEU A 114 -22.50 -2.15 -1.83
CA LEU A 114 -21.91 -0.82 -1.89
C LEU A 114 -22.88 0.28 -1.44
N GLY A 115 -24.17 -0.02 -1.26
CA GLY A 115 -25.22 0.98 -0.99
C GLY A 115 -25.59 1.89 -2.16
N GLY A 116 -24.91 1.75 -3.30
CA GLY A 116 -25.11 2.51 -4.51
C GLY A 116 -24.04 2.21 -5.54
N TYR A 117 -24.24 2.62 -6.80
CA TYR A 117 -23.26 2.42 -7.87
C TYR A 117 -22.45 3.69 -8.13
N TYR A 118 -23.10 4.75 -8.63
CA TYR A 118 -22.46 6.04 -8.88
C TYR A 118 -22.20 6.85 -7.59
N ALA A 119 -23.00 6.63 -6.56
CA ALA A 119 -22.89 7.27 -5.25
C ALA A 119 -22.99 6.18 -4.17
N PRO A 120 -21.92 5.40 -3.95
CA PRO A 120 -21.93 4.34 -2.94
C PRO A 120 -21.91 4.93 -1.52
N GLU A 121 -22.40 4.16 -0.55
CA GLU A 121 -22.36 4.52 0.86
C GLU A 121 -20.97 4.21 1.45
N PHE A 122 -20.23 5.23 1.88
CA PHE A 122 -18.88 5.06 2.42
C PHE A 122 -18.80 4.06 3.58
N ALA A 123 -19.80 4.05 4.46
CA ALA A 123 -19.88 3.12 5.58
C ALA A 123 -19.96 1.64 5.15
N LYS A 124 -20.46 1.36 3.93
CA LYS A 124 -20.51 0.03 3.35
C LYS A 124 -19.27 -0.30 2.51
N VAL A 125 -18.72 0.69 1.81
CA VAL A 125 -17.51 0.49 0.98
C VAL A 125 -16.26 0.28 1.83
N ALA A 126 -16.06 1.07 2.88
CA ALA A 126 -14.81 1.05 3.65
C ALA A 126 -14.49 -0.35 4.22
N PRO A 127 -15.43 -1.10 4.83
CA PRO A 127 -15.16 -2.47 5.29
C PRO A 127 -14.84 -3.46 4.15
N LEU A 128 -15.40 -3.25 2.95
CA LEU A 128 -15.11 -4.09 1.79
C LEU A 128 -13.71 -3.83 1.22
N MET A 129 -13.26 -2.57 1.26
CA MET A 129 -11.95 -2.16 0.73
C MET A 129 -10.82 -2.32 1.75
N ARG A 130 -11.14 -2.28 3.05
CA ARG A 130 -10.18 -2.46 4.16
C ARG A 130 -10.56 -3.64 5.06
N PRO A 131 -10.70 -4.88 4.54
CA PRO A 131 -11.23 -6.00 5.32
C PRO A 131 -10.21 -6.62 6.30
N SER A 132 -8.91 -6.30 6.16
CA SER A 132 -7.87 -6.79 7.08
C SER A 132 -7.76 -5.88 8.30
N SER A 133 -8.29 -6.35 9.44
CA SER A 133 -8.13 -5.65 10.72
C SER A 133 -6.67 -5.57 11.15
N THR A 134 -5.86 -6.58 10.79
CA THR A 134 -4.43 -6.61 11.12
C THR A 134 -3.68 -5.53 10.35
N PHE A 135 -3.95 -5.38 9.06
CA PHE A 135 -3.35 -4.33 8.26
C PHE A 135 -3.80 -2.94 8.71
N ASN A 136 -5.11 -2.76 8.97
CA ASN A 136 -5.65 -1.48 9.46
C ASN A 136 -5.00 -1.07 10.78
N ALA A 137 -4.81 -2.00 11.73
CA ALA A 137 -4.19 -1.69 13.01
C ALA A 137 -2.72 -1.23 12.90
N ILE A 138 -2.01 -1.62 11.83
CA ILE A 138 -0.65 -1.14 11.56
C ILE A 138 -0.68 0.26 10.95
N ILE A 139 -1.63 0.54 10.05
CA ILE A 139 -1.73 1.82 9.33
C ILE A 139 -2.36 2.93 10.19
N ASP A 140 -3.32 2.61 11.05
CA ASP A 140 -4.06 3.60 11.85
C ASP A 140 -3.29 4.05 13.12
N ARG A 141 -2.02 3.65 13.26
CA ARG A 141 -1.18 3.94 14.44
C ARG A 141 -0.68 5.38 14.47
#